data_AF-A0A7S1VWC9-F1
#
_entry.id   AF-A0A7S1VWC9-F1
#
_cell.length_a   1.000
_cell.length_b   1.000
_cell.length_c   1.000
_cell.angle_alpha   90.00
_cell.angle_beta   90.00
_cell.angle_gamma   90.00
#
_symmetry.space_group_name_H-M   'P 1'
#
loop_
_entity.id
_entity.type
_entity.pdbx_description
1 polymer ?
#
loop_
_entity_poly.entity_id
_entity_poly.type
_entity_poly.pdbx_seq_one_letter_code
_entity_poly.pdbx_strand_id
1 'polypeptide(L)'
;RPYVAATIDLNMKFLSLLLAIGFSSIHAEEEFVTIQLADPATMTEDLGVPLACVTLDQYDDIGCEGDVKQQIKGATLMAPGSPCFALPNKDMEVSVKDQYCNLEQDSFQQSVYIGSKTCDGSPQVQTFKKDECSYGIMLTSCIKGPCDEDIAVEME
;
A
#
# COMPACT_ATOMS: atom_id res chain seq x y z
N ARG A 1 -0.31 15.60 -11.31
CA ARG A 1 -0.51 14.14 -11.42
C ARG A 1 -1.34 13.76 -10.22
N PRO A 2 -2.59 13.30 -10.39
CA PRO A 2 -3.48 13.04 -9.27
C PRO A 2 -3.19 11.61 -8.78
N TYR A 3 -2.37 11.48 -7.74
CA TYR A 3 -2.11 10.21 -7.07
C TYR A 3 -1.90 10.50 -5.59
N VAL A 4 -2.47 9.67 -4.74
CA VAL A 4 -2.16 9.66 -3.31
C VAL A 4 -1.04 8.65 -3.11
N ALA A 5 0.17 9.15 -2.85
CA ALA A 5 1.30 8.33 -2.47
C ALA A 5 1.44 8.39 -0.94
N ALA A 6 1.30 7.24 -0.28
CA ALA A 6 1.66 7.09 1.12
C ALA A 6 3.00 6.33 1.17
N THR A 7 4.04 7.03 1.63
CA THR A 7 5.36 6.42 1.87
C THR A 7 5.48 6.17 3.37
N ILE A 8 5.59 4.91 3.76
CA ILE A 8 5.92 4.57 5.14
C ILE A 8 7.42 4.45 5.23
N ASP A 9 8.03 5.45 5.85
CA ASP A 9 9.42 5.37 6.27
C ASP A 9 9.44 4.50 7.53
N LEU A 10 9.81 3.23 7.37
CA LEU A 10 10.11 2.33 8.48
C LEU A 10 11.40 2.82 9.14
N ASN A 11 11.22 3.84 9.99
CA ASN A 11 12.29 4.56 10.64
C ASN A 11 13.27 3.57 11.32
N MET A 12 14.58 3.74 11.09
CA MET A 12 15.75 2.89 11.41
C MET A 12 15.88 2.35 12.86
N LYS A 13 14.91 2.55 13.76
CA LYS A 13 14.96 2.09 15.15
C LYS A 13 15.05 0.57 15.27
N PHE A 14 14.58 -0.19 14.28
CA PHE A 14 14.70 -1.65 14.26
C PHE A 14 16.14 -2.13 14.08
N LEU A 15 16.96 -1.41 13.28
CA LEU A 15 18.38 -1.73 13.11
C LEU A 15 19.16 -1.56 14.43
N SER A 16 18.80 -0.57 15.25
CA SER A 16 19.47 -0.32 16.52
C SER A 16 19.17 -1.38 17.59
N LEU A 17 17.95 -1.96 17.57
CA LEU A 17 17.57 -3.01 18.51
C LEU A 17 18.22 -4.36 18.15
N LEU A 18 18.34 -4.68 16.86
CA LEU A 18 19.00 -5.91 16.38
C LEU A 18 20.52 -5.89 16.57
N LEU A 19 21.16 -4.71 16.46
CA LEU A 19 22.59 -4.54 16.76
C LEU A 19 22.92 -4.76 18.25
N ALA A 20 21.97 -4.52 19.17
CA ALA A 20 22.19 -4.70 20.60
C ALA A 20 22.26 -6.16 21.07
N ILE A 21 21.80 -7.12 20.25
CA ILE A 21 21.69 -8.55 20.62
C ILE A 21 22.85 -9.41 20.07
N GLY A 22 23.88 -8.81 19.48
CA GLY A 22 25.13 -9.51 19.15
C GLY A 22 25.06 -10.47 17.95
N PHE A 23 24.06 -10.34 17.08
CA PHE A 23 24.05 -11.07 15.82
C PHE A 23 24.94 -10.35 14.78
N SER A 24 26.13 -10.87 14.54
CA SER A 24 27.09 -10.34 13.57
C SER A 24 26.76 -10.63 12.10
N SER A 25 25.58 -11.17 11.79
CA SER A 25 25.10 -11.36 10.41
C SER A 25 23.58 -11.48 10.42
N ILE A 26 22.89 -10.34 10.50
CA ILE A 26 21.48 -10.23 10.08
C ILE A 26 21.52 -9.38 8.82
N HIS A 27 21.25 -9.97 7.66
CA HIS A 27 20.73 -9.21 6.53
C HIS A 27 19.34 -8.76 6.97
N ALA A 28 19.25 -7.56 7.53
CA ALA A 28 17.97 -6.91 7.73
C ALA A 28 17.49 -6.52 6.34
N GLU A 29 16.62 -7.34 5.75
CA GLU A 29 15.88 -6.94 4.56
C GLU A 29 14.94 -5.81 5.02
N GLU A 30 15.35 -4.56 4.75
CA GLU A 30 14.52 -3.39 5.00
C GLU A 30 13.31 -3.48 4.07
N GLU A 31 12.19 -3.99 4.57
CA GLU A 31 10.99 -4.19 3.76
C GLU A 31 10.14 -2.91 3.76
N PHE A 32 10.43 -2.00 2.83
CA PHE A 32 9.66 -0.76 2.69
C PHE A 32 8.25 -1.06 2.17
N VAL A 33 7.22 -0.60 2.88
CA VAL A 33 5.84 -0.61 2.36
C VAL A 33 5.51 0.79 1.85
N THR A 34 5.35 0.90 0.54
CA THR A 34 4.87 2.13 -0.10
C THR A 34 3.65 1.77 -0.93
N ILE A 35 2.59 2.54 -0.75
CA ILE A 35 1.31 2.32 -1.42
C ILE A 35 0.99 3.55 -2.24
N GLN A 36 0.78 3.37 -3.54
CA GLN A 36 0.40 4.45 -4.44
C GLN A 36 -0.84 4.04 -5.21
N LEU A 37 -1.98 4.53 -4.77
CA LEU A 37 -3.27 4.27 -5.39
C LEU A 37 -3.53 5.29 -6.51
N ALA A 38 -4.24 4.83 -7.54
CA ALA A 38 -4.72 5.72 -8.59
C ALA A 38 -5.76 6.69 -8.04
N ASP A 39 -5.76 7.92 -8.52
CA ASP A 39 -6.87 8.84 -8.23
C ASP A 39 -8.14 8.31 -8.91
N PRO A 40 -9.27 8.23 -8.17
CA PRO A 40 -10.54 7.75 -8.70
C PRO A 40 -10.96 8.44 -10.00
N ALA A 41 -10.67 9.73 -10.18
CA ALA A 41 -11.03 10.50 -11.37
C ALA A 41 -10.30 10.05 -12.65
N THR A 42 -9.19 9.31 -12.51
CA THR A 42 -8.39 8.82 -13.66
C THR A 42 -8.78 7.42 -14.12
N MET A 43 -9.59 6.69 -13.35
CA MET A 43 -9.94 5.29 -13.66
C MET A 43 -11.36 5.12 -14.23
N THR A 44 -12.15 6.19 -14.33
CA THR A 44 -13.61 6.05 -14.35
C THR A 44 -14.28 5.70 -15.67
N GLU A 45 -13.66 5.82 -16.86
CA GLU A 45 -14.44 5.59 -18.11
C GLU A 45 -13.80 4.76 -19.22
N ASP A 46 -12.48 4.58 -19.28
CA ASP A 46 -11.85 4.10 -20.52
C ASP A 46 -11.46 2.61 -20.54
N LEU A 47 -11.39 1.94 -19.37
CA LEU A 47 -10.88 0.56 -19.30
C LEU A 47 -11.97 -0.52 -19.25
N GLY A 48 -13.22 -0.18 -18.95
CA GLY A 48 -14.30 -1.16 -18.77
C GLY A 48 -14.04 -2.19 -17.65
N VAL A 49 -13.00 -1.98 -16.82
CA VAL A 49 -12.62 -2.85 -15.72
C VAL A 49 -13.41 -2.43 -14.47
N PRO A 50 -14.04 -3.37 -13.75
CA PRO A 50 -14.78 -3.04 -12.55
C PRO A 50 -13.84 -2.47 -11.48
N LEU A 51 -14.19 -1.27 -11.01
CA LEU A 51 -13.48 -0.55 -9.98
C LEU A 51 -13.86 -1.04 -8.59
N ALA A 52 -12.92 -0.91 -7.68
CA ALA A 52 -13.10 -1.08 -6.25
C ALA A 52 -12.54 0.14 -5.51
N CYS A 53 -13.01 0.35 -4.29
CA CYS A 53 -12.41 1.27 -3.35
C CYS A 53 -11.70 0.49 -2.26
N VAL A 54 -10.42 0.79 -2.05
CA VAL A 54 -9.64 0.27 -0.94
C VAL A 54 -9.44 1.36 0.10
N THR A 55 -9.53 0.99 1.37
CA THR A 55 -9.19 1.82 2.52
C THR A 55 -8.25 1.04 3.42
N LEU A 56 -7.08 1.61 3.72
CA LEU A 56 -6.06 1.06 4.59
C LEU A 56 -5.81 2.04 5.74
N ASP A 57 -5.67 1.52 6.94
CA ASP A 57 -5.25 2.31 8.09
C ASP A 57 -3.76 2.11 8.34
N GLN A 58 -3.05 3.22 8.46
CA GLN A 58 -1.65 3.27 8.86
C GLN A 58 -1.58 3.66 10.34
N TYR A 59 -0.87 2.84 11.11
CA TYR A 59 -0.61 3.03 12.53
C TYR A 59 0.78 3.61 12.75
N ASP A 60 1.01 4.20 13.92
CA ASP A 60 2.33 4.67 14.33
C ASP A 60 3.28 3.52 14.72
N ASP A 61 2.71 2.37 15.13
CA ASP A 61 3.45 1.16 15.49
C ASP A 61 3.36 0.09 14.40
N ILE A 62 4.47 -0.65 14.22
CA ILE A 62 4.56 -1.70 13.18
C ILE A 62 3.69 -2.92 13.48
N GLY A 63 3.26 -3.11 14.72
CA GLY A 63 2.30 -4.12 15.18
C GLY A 63 0.85 -3.62 15.14
N CYS A 64 0.61 -2.42 14.58
CA CYS A 64 -0.72 -1.80 14.50
C CYS A 64 -1.36 -1.57 15.87
N GLU A 65 -0.53 -1.34 16.88
CA GLU A 65 -0.99 -0.95 18.21
C GLU A 65 -1.18 0.58 18.29
N GLY A 66 -2.22 1.02 18.98
CA GLY A 66 -2.50 2.44 19.21
C GLY A 66 -3.43 3.07 18.17
N ASP A 67 -3.31 4.38 18.01
CA ASP A 67 -4.20 5.16 17.15
C ASP A 67 -3.79 5.09 15.67
N VAL A 68 -4.78 5.18 14.79
CA VAL A 68 -4.56 5.32 13.34
C VAL A 68 -3.97 6.70 13.08
N LYS A 69 -2.75 6.72 12.54
CA LYS A 69 -2.03 7.93 12.15
C LYS A 69 -2.62 8.55 10.89
N GLN A 70 -2.92 7.70 9.91
CA GLN A 70 -3.41 8.11 8.61
C GLN A 70 -4.28 7.01 8.01
N GLN A 71 -5.36 7.40 7.35
CA GLN A 71 -6.13 6.52 6.48
C GLN A 71 -5.76 6.78 5.02
N ILE A 72 -5.47 5.72 4.29
CA ILE A 72 -5.12 5.72 2.86
C ILE A 72 -6.32 5.14 2.13
N LYS A 73 -7.03 5.97 1.37
CA LYS A 73 -8.20 5.58 0.59
C LYS A 73 -7.96 5.89 -0.88
N GLY A 74 -8.36 4.98 -1.76
CA GLY A 74 -8.17 5.20 -3.20
C GLY A 74 -8.83 4.14 -4.07
N ALA A 75 -9.02 4.51 -5.34
CA ALA A 75 -9.58 3.60 -6.32
C ALA A 75 -8.55 2.55 -6.74
N THR A 76 -9.03 1.36 -6.98
CA THR A 76 -8.24 0.23 -7.43
C THR A 76 -9.07 -0.69 -8.34
N LEU A 77 -8.43 -1.71 -8.91
CA LEU A 77 -9.12 -2.70 -9.72
C LEU A 77 -9.75 -3.80 -8.84
N MET A 78 -10.59 -4.63 -9.42
CA MET A 78 -11.08 -5.87 -8.77
C MET A 78 -10.28 -7.13 -9.16
N ALA A 79 -9.27 -6.99 -10.01
CA ALA A 79 -8.43 -8.07 -10.49
C ALA A 79 -7.02 -7.54 -10.85
N PRO A 80 -5.99 -8.41 -10.94
CA PRO A 80 -4.67 -8.03 -11.43
C PRO A 80 -4.73 -7.32 -12.80
N GLY A 81 -3.74 -6.47 -13.09
CA GLY A 81 -3.63 -5.76 -14.36
C GLY A 81 -3.44 -4.24 -14.26
N SER A 82 -3.26 -3.68 -13.05
CA SER A 82 -2.94 -2.25 -12.93
C SER A 82 -1.59 -1.94 -13.60
N PRO A 83 -1.39 -0.72 -14.13
CA PRO A 83 -0.11 -0.36 -14.71
C PRO A 83 0.99 -0.33 -13.65
N CYS A 84 2.24 -0.34 -14.11
CA CYS A 84 3.40 -0.19 -13.24
C CYS A 84 3.54 1.27 -12.79
N PHE A 85 3.71 1.49 -11.49
CA PHE A 85 3.96 2.80 -10.91
C PHE A 85 5.31 2.82 -10.20
N ALA A 86 6.23 3.64 -10.70
CA ALA A 86 7.48 3.92 -10.00
C ALA A 86 7.21 4.81 -8.78
N LEU A 87 7.65 4.36 -7.62
CA LEU A 87 7.48 5.07 -6.37
C LEU A 87 8.65 6.05 -6.16
N PRO A 88 8.38 7.25 -5.64
CA PRO A 88 9.42 8.22 -5.34
C PRO A 88 10.16 7.82 -4.04
N ASN A 89 11.23 7.03 -4.18
CA ASN A 89 12.14 6.72 -3.08
C ASN A 89 13.57 7.14 -3.47
N LYS A 90 14.27 7.81 -2.55
CA LYS A 90 15.60 8.40 -2.79
C LYS A 90 16.72 7.36 -2.69
N ASP A 91 16.53 6.35 -1.85
CA ASP A 91 17.57 5.41 -1.47
C ASP A 91 17.47 4.10 -2.27
N MET A 92 16.26 3.77 -2.76
CA MET A 92 16.01 2.55 -3.50
C MET A 92 14.99 2.75 -4.61
N GLU A 93 15.20 2.11 -5.74
CA GLU A 93 14.19 2.03 -6.80
C GLU A 93 13.11 1.04 -6.40
N VAL A 94 11.87 1.51 -6.28
CA VAL A 94 10.72 0.64 -6.00
C VAL A 94 9.62 0.95 -6.99
N SER A 95 8.95 -0.07 -7.49
CA SER A 95 7.73 0.08 -8.27
C SER A 95 6.66 -0.89 -7.83
N VAL A 96 5.39 -0.50 -8.03
CA VAL A 96 4.22 -1.32 -7.69
C VAL A 96 3.37 -1.58 -8.92
N LYS A 97 2.78 -2.77 -8.98
CA LYS A 97 1.87 -3.21 -10.05
C LYS A 97 0.77 -4.08 -9.46
N ASP A 98 -0.24 -4.38 -10.25
CA ASP A 98 -1.31 -5.32 -9.93
C ASP A 98 -1.93 -5.01 -8.56
N GLN A 99 -2.27 -3.73 -8.36
CA GLN A 99 -3.00 -3.25 -7.19
C GLN A 99 -4.49 -3.52 -7.41
N TYR A 100 -5.11 -4.34 -6.55
CA TYR A 100 -6.53 -4.67 -6.67
C TYR A 100 -7.14 -5.17 -5.35
N CYS A 101 -8.47 -5.01 -5.24
CA CYS A 101 -9.28 -5.65 -4.22
C CYS A 101 -9.70 -7.05 -4.67
N ASN A 102 -9.26 -8.07 -3.93
CA ASN A 102 -9.81 -9.42 -4.05
C ASN A 102 -11.03 -9.54 -3.12
N LEU A 103 -12.23 -9.30 -3.68
CA LEU A 103 -13.48 -9.30 -2.92
C LEU A 103 -13.88 -10.69 -2.39
N GLU A 104 -13.41 -11.78 -3.00
CA GLU A 104 -13.69 -13.14 -2.52
C GLU A 104 -12.90 -13.44 -1.24
N GLN A 105 -11.69 -12.90 -1.14
CA GLN A 105 -10.79 -13.07 0.01
C GLN A 105 -10.86 -11.91 1.00
N ASP A 106 -11.68 -10.89 0.73
CA ASP A 106 -11.76 -9.64 1.50
C ASP A 106 -10.37 -9.04 1.78
N SER A 107 -9.53 -8.98 0.74
CA SER A 107 -8.13 -8.54 0.84
C SER A 107 -7.77 -7.53 -0.25
N PHE A 108 -6.78 -6.69 0.03
CA PHE A 108 -6.11 -5.85 -0.96
C PHE A 108 -4.76 -6.48 -1.30
N GLN A 109 -4.44 -6.59 -2.58
CA GLN A 109 -3.18 -7.17 -3.06
C GLN A 109 -2.44 -6.20 -3.96
N GLN A 110 -1.11 -6.28 -3.90
CA GLN A 110 -0.22 -5.58 -4.82
C GLN A 110 1.07 -6.37 -5.05
N SER A 111 1.69 -6.17 -6.20
CA SER A 111 3.03 -6.68 -6.52
C SER A 111 4.05 -5.55 -6.38
N VAL A 112 5.06 -5.76 -5.53
CA VAL A 112 6.15 -4.81 -5.27
C VAL A 112 7.43 -5.31 -5.94
N TYR A 113 8.10 -4.44 -6.69
CA TYR A 113 9.35 -4.73 -7.39
C TYR A 113 10.46 -3.86 -6.80
N ILE A 114 11.31 -4.49 -5.99
CA ILE A 114 12.46 -3.85 -5.36
C ILE A 114 13.64 -3.83 -6.34
N GLY A 115 14.32 -2.68 -6.42
CA GLY A 115 15.43 -2.45 -7.35
C GLY A 115 14.99 -2.17 -8.79
N SER A 116 13.72 -1.82 -9.01
CA SER A 116 13.16 -1.62 -10.35
C SER A 116 12.14 -0.49 -10.38
N LYS A 117 12.24 0.39 -11.39
CA LYS A 117 11.24 1.44 -11.69
C LYS A 117 10.18 1.01 -12.71
N THR A 118 10.42 -0.11 -13.38
CA THR A 118 9.65 -0.57 -14.55
C THR A 118 8.88 -1.86 -14.29
N CYS A 119 8.81 -2.30 -13.03
CA CYS A 119 8.19 -3.56 -12.64
C CYS A 119 8.76 -4.79 -13.37
N ASP A 120 10.05 -4.70 -13.70
CA ASP A 120 10.83 -5.83 -14.22
C ASP A 120 11.37 -6.67 -13.07
N GLY A 121 11.44 -7.98 -13.27
CA GLY A 121 11.99 -8.94 -12.31
C GLY A 121 10.93 -9.73 -11.56
N SER A 122 11.34 -10.34 -10.44
CA SER A 122 10.46 -11.14 -9.59
C SER A 122 9.76 -10.23 -8.58
N PRO A 123 8.42 -10.11 -8.61
CA PRO A 123 7.69 -9.32 -7.63
C PRO A 123 7.67 -10.01 -6.27
N GLN A 124 7.57 -9.19 -5.22
CA GLN A 124 7.08 -9.57 -3.90
C GLN A 124 5.59 -9.24 -3.82
N VAL A 125 4.76 -10.25 -3.61
CA VAL A 125 3.30 -10.05 -3.50
C VAL A 125 2.97 -9.67 -2.05
N GLN A 126 2.40 -8.48 -1.87
CA GLN A 126 1.88 -8.03 -0.58
C GLN A 126 0.36 -8.21 -0.55
N THR A 127 -0.13 -8.69 0.58
CA THR A 127 -1.56 -8.88 0.86
C THR A 127 -1.90 -8.21 2.18
N PHE A 128 -2.93 -7.37 2.17
CA PHE A 128 -3.46 -6.70 3.35
C PHE A 128 -4.86 -7.23 3.65
N LYS A 129 -5.12 -7.56 4.92
CA LYS A 129 -6.42 -8.06 5.42
C LYS A 129 -6.86 -7.28 6.65
N LYS A 130 -8.12 -7.46 7.05
CA LYS A 130 -8.75 -6.70 8.14
C LYS A 130 -8.29 -7.12 9.53
N ASP A 131 -7.78 -8.34 9.65
CA ASP A 131 -7.38 -8.98 10.90
C ASP A 131 -5.88 -9.27 10.97
N GLU A 132 -5.12 -8.85 9.96
CA GLU A 132 -3.67 -9.04 9.87
C GLU A 132 -2.97 -7.67 9.77
N CYS A 133 -2.09 -7.39 10.73
CA CYS A 133 -1.20 -6.24 10.67
C CYS A 133 0.03 -6.57 9.82
N SER A 134 0.29 -5.75 8.81
CA SER A 134 1.47 -5.85 7.96
C SER A 134 2.22 -4.53 8.00
N TYR A 135 3.33 -4.49 8.75
CA TYR A 135 4.22 -3.33 8.85
C TYR A 135 3.51 -2.03 9.26
N GLY A 136 2.61 -2.12 10.24
CA GLY A 136 1.83 -0.98 10.71
C GLY A 136 0.69 -0.59 9.77
N ILE A 137 0.32 -1.43 8.81
CA ILE A 137 -0.84 -1.24 7.93
C ILE A 137 -1.85 -2.36 8.12
N MET A 138 -3.13 -1.99 8.18
CA MET A 138 -4.25 -2.94 8.12
C MET A 138 -5.23 -2.53 7.04
N LEU A 139 -5.93 -3.51 6.48
CA LEU A 139 -7.07 -3.23 5.61
C LEU A 139 -8.27 -2.81 6.45
N THR A 140 -8.85 -1.66 6.16
CA THR A 140 -10.13 -1.25 6.73
C THR A 140 -11.27 -1.81 5.87
N SER A 141 -11.18 -1.60 4.55
CA SER A 141 -12.19 -2.06 3.61
C SER A 141 -11.66 -2.26 2.20
N CYS A 142 -12.25 -3.22 1.48
CA CYS A 142 -12.14 -3.40 0.04
C CYS A 142 -13.56 -3.62 -0.48
N ILE A 143 -14.13 -2.63 -1.16
CA ILE A 143 -15.53 -2.67 -1.61
C ILE A 143 -15.62 -2.47 -3.12
N LYS A 144 -16.64 -3.08 -3.73
CA LYS A 144 -16.96 -2.87 -5.14
C LYS A 144 -17.48 -1.45 -5.36
N GLY A 145 -17.03 -0.80 -6.43
CA GLY A 145 -17.49 0.52 -6.83
C GLY A 145 -16.42 1.60 -6.69
N PRO A 146 -16.74 2.85 -7.09
CA PRO A 146 -15.85 3.97 -6.88
C PRO A 146 -15.63 4.21 -5.38
N CYS A 147 -14.55 4.90 -5.03
CA CYS A 147 -14.49 5.51 -3.72
C CYS A 147 -15.51 6.63 -3.66
N ASP A 148 -16.31 6.66 -2.59
CA ASP A 148 -17.04 7.87 -2.26
C ASP A 148 -15.99 8.97 -2.15
N GLU A 149 -16.04 9.97 -3.04
CA GLU A 149 -15.30 11.21 -2.84
C GLU A 149 -15.64 11.64 -1.43
N ASP A 150 -14.63 11.90 -0.59
CA ASP A 150 -14.88 12.33 0.78
C ASP A 150 -15.84 13.50 0.70
N ILE A 151 -17.12 13.24 1.01
CA ILE A 151 -18.15 14.26 1.05
C ILE A 151 -17.62 15.13 2.17
N ALA A 152 -17.03 16.26 1.82
CA ALA A 152 -16.71 17.30 2.76
C ALA A 152 -18.04 17.70 3.36
N VAL A 153 -18.42 17.05 4.45
CA VAL A 153 -19.51 17.49 5.30
C VAL A 153 -18.97 18.76 5.92
N GLU A 154 -19.18 19.89 5.24
CA GLU A 154 -19.14 21.19 5.88
C GLU A 154 -20.22 21.14 6.96
N MET A 155 -19.79 20.85 8.19
CA MET A 155 -20.63 21.03 9.36
C MET A 155 -20.83 22.54 9.54
N GLU A 156 -22.01 23.04 9.15
CA GLU A 156 -22.52 24.37 9.55
C GLU A 156 -22.80 24.44 11.06
#